data_AF-A0A959K473-F1
#
_entry.id   AF-A0A959K473-F1
#
_cell.length_a   1.000
_cell.length_b   1.000
_cell.length_c   1.000
_cell.angle_alpha   90.00
_cell.angle_beta   90.00
_cell.angle_gamma   90.00
#
_symmetry.space_group_name_H-M   'P 1'
#
loop_
_entity.id
_entity.type
_entity.pdbx_description
1 polymer ?
#
loop_
_entity_poly.entity_id
_entity_poly.type
_entity_poly.pdbx_seq_one_letter_code
_entity_poly.pdbx_strand_id
1 'polypeptide(L)'
;MGRIYSSSGTLLGSFSSNRFYNASGIEIGMVNQERLYNSSGRLLGSIQGDRLYDGSGRQLGLLSGDRLFDSKGNRLGTLLGDQVVNASGVTIARSSGLSRKELILWCY
;
A
#
# COMPACT_ATOMS: atom_id res chain seq x y z
N MET A 1 -12.72 -7.22 -6.25
CA MET A 1 -11.92 -7.75 -5.13
C MET A 1 -10.49 -7.84 -5.59
N GLY A 2 -9.60 -7.13 -4.92
CA GLY A 2 -8.18 -7.14 -5.21
C GLY A 2 -7.46 -8.22 -4.41
N ARG A 3 -6.40 -8.81 -4.96
CA ARG A 3 -5.51 -9.75 -4.27
C ARG A 3 -4.07 -9.31 -4.39
N ILE A 4 -3.28 -9.57 -3.35
CA ILE A 4 -1.87 -9.21 -3.30
C ILE A 4 -1.06 -10.46 -3.02
N TYR A 5 0.01 -10.62 -3.78
CA TYR A 5 0.87 -11.78 -3.80
C TYR A 5 2.33 -11.35 -3.57
N SER A 6 3.10 -12.23 -2.95
CA SER A 6 4.54 -12.11 -2.83
C SER A 6 5.22 -12.32 -4.19
N SER A 7 6.52 -12.05 -4.25
CA SER A 7 7.35 -12.34 -5.42
C SER A 7 7.32 -13.83 -5.82
N SER A 8 7.17 -14.72 -4.85
CA SER A 8 7.04 -16.18 -5.02
C SER A 8 5.61 -16.63 -5.39
N GLY A 9 4.65 -15.72 -5.48
CA GLY A 9 3.25 -16.02 -5.82
C GLY A 9 2.37 -16.41 -4.63
N THR A 10 2.87 -16.32 -3.39
CA THR A 10 2.08 -16.58 -2.18
C THR A 10 1.08 -15.46 -1.94
N LEU A 11 -0.19 -15.77 -1.67
CA LEU A 11 -1.17 -14.75 -1.29
C LEU A 11 -0.74 -14.10 0.03
N LEU A 12 -0.54 -12.79 0.01
CA LEU A 12 -0.25 -11.99 1.20
C LEU A 12 -1.54 -11.44 1.83
N GLY A 13 -2.50 -11.08 0.98
CA GLY A 13 -3.77 -10.54 1.43
C GLY A 13 -4.72 -10.19 0.30
N SER A 14 -5.85 -9.60 0.67
CA SER A 14 -6.85 -9.13 -0.29
C SER A 14 -7.41 -7.79 0.13
N PHE A 15 -7.93 -7.06 -0.86
CA PHE A 15 -8.60 -5.79 -0.68
C PHE A 15 -10.03 -5.90 -1.23
N SER A 16 -11.02 -5.62 -0.39
CA SER A 16 -12.42 -5.69 -0.79
C SER A 16 -13.24 -4.69 0.01
N SER A 17 -14.17 -4.00 -0.66
CA SER A 17 -15.09 -3.06 0.00
C SER A 17 -14.38 -2.10 0.95
N ASN A 18 -13.29 -1.49 0.48
CA ASN A 18 -12.48 -0.56 1.27
C ASN A 18 -11.79 -1.18 2.50
N ARG A 19 -11.64 -2.50 2.57
CA ARG A 19 -11.02 -3.22 3.68
C ARG A 19 -9.87 -4.09 3.21
N PHE A 20 -8.81 -4.14 4.00
CA PHE A 20 -7.69 -5.04 3.84
C PHE A 20 -7.87 -6.28 4.70
N TYR A 21 -7.61 -7.43 4.10
CA TYR A 21 -7.63 -8.74 4.75
C TYR A 21 -6.29 -9.41 4.57
N ASN A 22 -5.82 -10.12 5.60
CA ASN A 22 -4.65 -10.98 5.48
C ASN A 22 -4.96 -12.24 4.64
N ALA A 23 -3.95 -13.07 4.40
CA ALA A 23 -4.09 -14.33 3.66
C ALA A 23 -5.11 -15.31 4.28
N SER A 24 -5.37 -15.21 5.58
CA SER A 24 -6.37 -16.02 6.30
C SER A 24 -7.79 -15.43 6.24
N GLY A 25 -7.99 -14.29 5.58
CA GLY A 25 -9.30 -13.63 5.47
C GLY A 25 -9.69 -12.77 6.68
N ILE A 26 -8.76 -12.52 7.60
CA ILE A 26 -9.00 -11.66 8.77
C ILE A 26 -8.76 -10.21 8.36
N GLU A 27 -9.71 -9.33 8.71
CA GLU A 27 -9.57 -7.88 8.48
C GLU A 27 -8.42 -7.32 9.32
N ILE A 28 -7.49 -6.67 8.65
CA ILE A 28 -6.32 -6.03 9.28
C ILE A 28 -6.42 -4.50 9.25
N GLY A 29 -7.29 -3.95 8.41
CA GLY A 29 -7.53 -2.52 8.35
C GLY A 29 -8.56 -2.14 7.31
N MET A 30 -8.88 -0.85 7.29
CA MET A 30 -9.84 -0.27 6.35
C MET A 30 -9.38 1.08 5.84
N VAL A 31 -9.82 1.44 4.65
CA VAL A 31 -9.51 2.70 3.98
C VAL A 31 -10.80 3.49 3.84
N ASN A 32 -10.89 4.65 4.49
CA ASN A 32 -12.03 5.53 4.35
C ASN A 32 -11.56 6.95 4.04
N GLN A 33 -12.05 7.54 2.94
CA GLN A 33 -11.70 8.91 2.52
C GLN A 33 -10.18 9.16 2.54
N GLU A 34 -9.41 8.28 1.89
CA GLU A 34 -7.94 8.35 1.83
C GLU A 34 -7.24 8.19 3.19
N ARG A 35 -7.95 7.81 4.26
CA ARG A 35 -7.39 7.49 5.58
C ARG A 35 -7.38 6.00 5.82
N LEU A 36 -6.25 5.49 6.31
CA LEU A 36 -6.06 4.10 6.68
C LEU A 36 -6.28 3.94 8.18
N TYR A 37 -7.12 2.98 8.56
CA TYR A 37 -7.40 2.61 9.94
C TYR A 37 -7.05 1.14 10.17
N ASN A 38 -6.64 0.79 11.39
CA ASN A 38 -6.51 -0.60 11.78
C ASN A 38 -7.90 -1.21 12.09
N SER A 39 -7.93 -2.52 12.35
CA SER A 39 -9.16 -3.24 12.73
C SER A 39 -9.81 -2.75 14.04
N SER A 40 -9.08 -2.01 14.89
CA SER A 40 -9.61 -1.35 16.10
C SER A 40 -10.14 0.07 15.85
N GLY A 41 -10.12 0.55 14.60
CA GLY A 41 -10.57 1.90 14.23
C GLY A 41 -9.55 3.02 14.51
N ARG A 42 -8.31 2.70 14.89
CA ARG A 42 -7.24 3.68 15.07
C ARG A 42 -6.68 4.10 13.71
N LEU A 43 -6.54 5.41 13.50
CA LEU A 43 -5.88 5.98 12.32
C LEU A 43 -4.41 5.53 12.28
N LEU A 44 -4.03 4.83 11.22
CA LEU A 44 -2.67 4.42 10.91
C LEU A 44 -1.97 5.45 10.01
N GLY A 45 -2.71 6.05 9.08
CA GLY A 45 -2.15 7.01 8.14
C GLY A 45 -3.20 7.64 7.23
N SER A 46 -2.74 8.54 6.38
CA SER A 46 -3.57 9.16 5.36
C SER A 46 -2.79 9.44 4.09
N ILE A 47 -3.48 9.42 2.97
CA ILE A 47 -2.99 9.89 1.68
C ILE A 47 -3.61 11.26 1.43
N GLN A 48 -2.81 12.22 1.02
CA GLN A 48 -3.30 13.50 0.49
C GLN A 48 -2.61 13.77 -0.83
N GLY A 49 -3.36 13.61 -1.91
CA GLY A 49 -2.81 13.63 -3.27
C GLY A 49 -1.73 12.55 -3.43
N ASP A 50 -0.50 13.00 -3.59
CA ASP A 50 0.69 12.18 -3.80
C ASP A 50 1.50 11.91 -2.53
N ARG A 51 1.11 12.48 -1.39
CA ARG A 51 1.85 12.36 -0.12
C ARG A 51 1.18 11.35 0.81
N LEU A 52 1.99 10.50 1.43
CA LEU A 52 1.59 9.62 2.52
C LEU A 52 2.00 10.21 3.86
N TYR A 53 1.10 10.15 4.83
CA TYR A 53 1.29 10.59 6.21
C TYR A 53 0.93 9.47 7.19
N ASP A 54 1.57 9.43 8.34
CA ASP A 54 1.18 8.56 9.46
C ASP A 54 -0.03 9.12 10.22
N GLY A 55 -0.54 8.35 11.17
CA GLY A 55 -1.67 8.73 12.01
C GLY A 55 -1.40 9.94 12.93
N SER A 56 -0.15 10.39 13.06
CA SER A 56 0.23 11.61 13.77
C SER A 56 0.35 12.84 12.85
N GLY A 57 0.24 12.65 11.53
CA GLY A 57 0.38 13.71 10.52
C GLY A 57 1.81 13.91 10.03
N ARG A 58 2.75 13.05 10.40
CA ARG A 58 4.12 13.09 9.87
C ARG A 58 4.14 12.45 8.49
N GLN A 59 4.77 13.12 7.53
CA GLN A 59 4.94 12.56 6.19
C GLN A 59 5.80 11.29 6.27
N LEU A 60 5.27 10.19 5.73
CA LEU A 60 5.94 8.91 5.59
C LEU A 60 6.60 8.80 4.21
N GLY A 61 5.93 9.31 3.17
CA GLY A 61 6.34 9.12 1.80
C GLY A 61 5.80 10.11 0.79
N LEU A 62 6.30 9.98 -0.43
CA LEU A 62 5.85 10.70 -1.61
C LEU A 62 5.76 9.73 -2.79
N LEU A 63 4.63 9.75 -3.49
CA LEU A 63 4.43 9.13 -4.77
C LEU A 63 4.69 10.18 -5.86
N SER A 64 5.66 9.98 -6.73
CA SER A 64 5.86 10.86 -7.89
C SER A 64 5.75 10.02 -9.16
N GLY A 65 4.58 10.08 -9.80
CA GLY A 65 4.23 9.20 -10.91
C GLY A 65 4.24 7.74 -10.47
N ASP A 66 5.11 6.94 -11.06
CA ASP A 66 5.27 5.52 -10.73
C ASP A 66 6.37 5.26 -9.68
N ARG A 67 6.94 6.29 -9.06
CA ARG A 67 8.06 6.15 -8.12
C ARG A 67 7.62 6.45 -6.69
N LEU A 68 7.99 5.56 -5.78
CA LEU A 68 7.77 5.71 -4.34
C LEU A 68 9.04 6.23 -3.68
N PHE A 69 8.90 7.27 -2.89
CA PHE A 69 9.95 7.90 -2.10
C PHE A 69 9.59 7.88 -0.62
N ASP A 70 10.60 7.82 0.24
CA ASP A 70 10.45 8.05 1.67
C ASP A 70 10.34 9.55 1.99
N SER A 71 10.08 9.86 3.26
CA SER A 71 10.06 11.24 3.79
C SER A 71 11.37 12.02 3.63
N LYS A 72 12.49 11.36 3.37
CA LYS A 72 13.82 11.96 3.14
C LYS A 72 14.14 12.14 1.65
N GLY A 73 13.26 11.68 0.75
CA GLY A 73 13.46 11.73 -0.70
C GLY A 73 14.25 10.54 -1.27
N ASN A 74 14.52 9.49 -0.49
CA ASN A 74 15.13 8.27 -1.01
C ASN A 74 14.07 7.43 -1.74
N ARG A 75 14.41 6.90 -2.92
CA ARG A 75 13.50 6.05 -3.68
C ARG A 75 13.38 4.67 -3.02
N LEU A 76 12.18 4.34 -2.54
CA LEU A 76 11.83 3.04 -1.97
C LEU A 76 11.56 2.00 -3.06
N GLY A 77 10.91 2.42 -4.15
CA GLY A 77 10.54 1.51 -5.22
C GLY A 77 9.87 2.19 -6.41
N THR A 78 9.47 1.38 -7.37
CA THR A 78 8.66 1.77 -8.52
C THR A 78 7.48 0.84 -8.68
N LEU A 79 6.33 1.42 -9.01
CA LEU A 79 5.13 0.74 -9.41
C LEU A 79 5.21 0.46 -10.91
N LEU A 80 5.23 -0.82 -11.29
CA LEU A 80 5.19 -1.27 -12.66
C LEU A 80 3.84 -1.94 -12.90
N GLY A 81 2.84 -1.14 -13.30
CA GLY A 81 1.48 -1.61 -13.49
C GLY A 81 0.86 -2.09 -12.17
N ASP A 82 0.73 -3.41 -12.04
CA ASP A 82 0.19 -4.10 -10.87
C ASP A 82 1.30 -4.63 -9.92
N GLN A 83 2.56 -4.34 -10.21
CA GLN A 83 3.72 -4.81 -9.44
C GLN A 83 4.43 -3.66 -8.72
N VAL A 84 5.04 -3.97 -7.59
CA VAL A 84 5.98 -3.07 -6.90
C VAL A 84 7.37 -3.69 -6.98
N VAL A 85 8.32 -2.93 -7.54
CA VAL A 85 9.73 -3.30 -7.62
C VAL A 85 10.58 -2.38 -6.75
N ASN A 86 11.61 -2.91 -6.11
CA ASN A 86 12.54 -2.11 -5.30
C ASN A 86 13.58 -1.37 -6.17
N ALA A 87 14.55 -0.71 -5.54
CA ALA A 87 15.66 -0.03 -6.24
C ALA A 87 16.56 -0.94 -7.07
N SER A 88 16.67 -2.21 -6.69
CA SER A 88 17.46 -3.22 -7.41
C SER A 88 16.69 -3.89 -8.56
N GLY A 89 15.43 -3.49 -8.81
CA GLY A 89 14.59 -4.10 -9.85
C GLY A 89 13.92 -5.41 -9.44
N VAL A 90 14.02 -5.81 -8.18
CA VAL A 90 13.36 -7.02 -7.66
C VAL A 90 11.91 -6.71 -7.34
N THR A 91 10.99 -7.49 -7.89
CA THR A 91 9.57 -7.44 -7.52
C THR A 91 9.40 -7.86 -6.06
N ILE A 92 8.81 -7.00 -5.24
CA ILE A 92 8.52 -7.27 -3.82
C ILE A 92 7.05 -7.61 -3.59
N ALA A 93 6.16 -7.08 -4.43
CA ALA A 93 4.74 -7.37 -4.38
C ALA A 93 4.13 -7.37 -5.78
N ARG A 94 3.15 -8.23 -5.99
CA ARG A 94 2.28 -8.22 -7.16
C ARG A 94 0.84 -8.12 -6.70
N SER A 95 0.03 -7.38 -7.42
CA SER A 95 -1.40 -7.27 -7.14
C SER A 95 -2.22 -7.69 -8.34
N SER A 96 -3.47 -8.02 -8.11
CA SER A 96 -4.44 -8.25 -9.17
C SER A 96 -5.76 -7.62 -8.74
N GLY A 97 -6.28 -6.70 -9.55
CA GLY A 97 -7.54 -6.00 -9.27
C GLY A 97 -7.47 -4.98 -8.14
N LEU A 98 -6.27 -4.53 -7.73
CA LEU A 98 -6.09 -3.37 -6.87
C LEU A 98 -5.82 -2.12 -7.71
N SER A 99 -6.30 -0.97 -7.23
CA SER A 99 -5.83 0.32 -7.74
C SER A 99 -4.39 0.60 -7.28
N ARG A 100 -3.70 1.49 -8.01
CA ARG A 100 -2.35 1.93 -7.61
C ARG A 100 -2.31 2.46 -6.17
N LYS A 101 -3.33 3.24 -5.78
CA LYS A 101 -3.43 3.79 -4.42
C LYS A 101 -3.56 2.69 -3.37
N GLU A 102 -4.37 1.66 -3.62
CA GLU A 102 -4.55 0.53 -2.69
C GLU A 102 -3.28 -0.31 -2.57
N LEU A 103 -2.58 -0.54 -3.68
CA LEU A 103 -1.29 -1.25 -3.68
C LEU A 103 -0.24 -0.47 -2.88
N ILE A 104 -0.20 0.85 -3.01
CA ILE A 104 0.70 1.71 -2.24
C ILE A 104 0.38 1.62 -0.75
N LEU A 105 -0.91 1.70 -0.39
CA LEU A 105 -1.37 1.58 1.00
C LEU A 105 -1.02 0.22 1.61
N TRP A 106 -0.92 -0.84 0.81
CA TRP A 106 -0.47 -2.14 1.31
C TRP A 106 1.03 -2.18 1.61
N CYS A 107 1.84 -1.49 0.83
CA CYS A 107 3.30 -1.51 0.94
C CYS A 107 3.85 -0.54 2.00
N TYR A 108 3.01 0.33 2.57
CA TYR A 108 3.36 1.32 3.58
C TYR A 108 2.78 0.94 4.94
#